data_AF-A0A699W9N0-F1
#
_entry.id   AF-A0A699W9N0-F1
#
_cell.length_a   1.000
_cell.length_b   1.000
_cell.length_c   1.000
_cell.angle_alpha   90.00
_cell.angle_beta   90.00
_cell.angle_gamma   90.00
#
_symmetry.space_group_name_H-M   'P 1'
#
loop_
_entity.id
_entity.type
_entity.pdbx_description
1 polymer ?
#
loop_
_entity_poly.entity_id
_entity_poly.type
_entity_poly.pdbx_seq_one_letter_code
_entity_poly.pdbx_strand_id
1 'polypeptide(L)' 'MSPFQALYGRPPPSIPHYTLGSSQVASIDTTLMEHQRLISLLKETLKRTRQ' A
#
# COMPACT_ATOMS: atom_id res chain seq x y z
N MET A 1 -10.14 -1.59 15.80
CA MET A 1 -11.19 -1.53 14.75
C MET A 1 -10.81 -0.45 13.76
N SER A 2 -10.63 -0.76 12.47
CA SER A 2 -10.40 0.27 11.45
C SER A 2 -11.76 0.88 11.02
N PRO A 3 -11.81 2.17 10.62
CA PRO A 3 -13.06 2.77 10.12
C PRO A 3 -13.70 1.97 8.96
N PHE A 4 -12.86 1.40 8.09
CA PHE A 4 -13.29 0.51 7.02
C PHE A 4 -14.03 -0.73 7.55
N GLN A 5 -13.49 -1.38 8.59
CA GLN A 5 -14.10 -2.54 9.20
C GLN A 5 -15.42 -2.21 9.90
N ALA A 6 -15.52 -1.04 10.54
CA ALA A 6 -16.76 -0.58 11.16
C ALA A 6 -17.87 -0.33 10.13
N LEU A 7 -17.52 0.15 8.93
CA LEU A 7 -18.49 0.45 7.87
C LEU A 7 -18.89 -0.79 7.05
N TYR A 8 -17.94 -1.65 6.70
CA TYR A 8 -18.16 -2.76 5.76
C TYR A 8 -18.19 -4.15 6.40
N GLY A 9 -18.00 -4.26 7.72
CA GLY A 9 -18.06 -5.53 8.44
C GLY A 9 -16.95 -6.53 8.09
N ARG A 10 -15.97 -6.13 7.26
CA ARG A 10 -14.84 -6.98 6.83
C ARG A 10 -13.50 -6.28 7.04
N PRO A 11 -12.42 -7.01 7.27
CA PRO A 11 -11.10 -6.39 7.36
C PRO A 11 -10.75 -5.71 6.02
N PRO A 12 -9.98 -4.61 6.06
CA PRO A 12 -9.48 -3.98 4.84
C PRO A 12 -8.60 -4.97 4.06
N PRO A 13 -8.72 -5.01 2.71
CA PRO A 13 -7.90 -5.89 1.89
C PRO A 13 -6.41 -5.54 2.05
N SER A 14 -5.57 -6.57 2.19
CA SER A 14 -4.12 -6.38 2.27
C SER A 14 -3.57 -6.10 0.88
N ILE A 15 -2.89 -4.97 0.72
CA ILE A 15 -2.15 -4.67 -0.51
C ILE A 15 -0.81 -5.42 -0.41
N PRO A 16 -0.50 -6.36 -1.33
CA PRO A 16 0.77 -7.07 -1.33
C PRO A 16 1.92 -6.08 -1.50
N HIS A 17 2.98 -6.27 -0.73
CA HIS A 17 4.19 -5.46 -0.86
C HIS A 17 4.96 -5.96 -2.08
N TYR A 18 5.30 -5.03 -2.97
CA TYR A 18 6.14 -5.39 -4.11
C TYR A 18 7.56 -5.76 -3.64
N THR A 19 8.06 -6.89 -4.12
CA THR A 19 9.44 -7.36 -3.91
C THR A 19 10.21 -7.33 -5.22
N LEU A 20 11.43 -6.77 -5.18
CA LEU A 20 12.31 -6.67 -6.34
C LEU A 20 12.57 -8.04 -6.98
N GLY A 21 12.47 -8.14 -8.31
CA GLY A 21 12.66 -9.39 -9.05
C GLY A 21 11.39 -10.23 -9.25
N SER A 22 10.22 -9.70 -8.87
CA SER A 22 8.93 -10.35 -9.15
C SER A 22 8.51 -10.23 -10.63
N SER A 23 9.11 -9.33 -11.41
CA SER A 23 8.79 -9.15 -12.83
C SER A 23 10.05 -9.29 -13.69
N GLN A 24 9.89 -9.93 -14.86
CA GLN A 24 10.96 -10.13 -15.85
C GLN A 24 11.36 -8.82 -16.56
N VAL A 25 10.61 -7.73 -16.35
CA VAL A 25 10.76 -6.45 -17.05
C VAL A 25 11.17 -5.36 -16.07
N ALA A 26 12.36 -4.82 -16.26
CA ALA A 26 12.94 -3.78 -15.41
C ALA A 26 12.09 -2.49 -15.32
N SER A 27 11.40 -2.10 -16.40
CA SER A 27 10.51 -0.93 -16.42
C SER A 27 9.25 -1.10 -15.56
N ILE A 28 8.79 -2.35 -15.40
CA ILE A 28 7.66 -2.66 -14.53
C ILE A 28 8.12 -2.65 -13.08
N ASP A 29 9.32 -3.16 -12.80
CA ASP A 29 9.93 -3.13 -11.47
C ASP A 29 10.09 -1.70 -10.95
N THR A 30 10.60 -0.78 -11.78
CA THR A 30 10.75 0.63 -11.39
C THR A 30 9.40 1.29 -11.08
N THR A 31 8.37 0.99 -11.89
CA THR A 31 7.01 1.51 -11.68
C THR A 31 6.39 0.95 -10.39
N LEU A 32 6.53 -0.36 -10.15
CA LEU A 32 6.00 -1.01 -8.95
C LEU A 32 6.73 -0.55 -7.67
N MET A 33 8.04 -0.30 -7.76
CA MET A 33 8.79 0.32 -6.67
C MET A 33 8.29 1.73 -6.35
N GLU A 34 8.04 2.56 -7.35
CA GLU A 34 7.52 3.91 -7.13
C GLU A 34 6.10 3.89 -6.55
N HIS A 35 5.24 2.99 -7.03
CA HIS A 35 3.91 2.78 -6.47
C HIS A 35 3.99 2.36 -4.99
N GLN A 36 4.91 1.45 -4.65
CA GLN A 36 5.12 1.02 -3.27
C GLN A 36 5.59 2.18 -2.38
N ARG A 37 6.46 3.06 -2.89
CA ARG A 37 6.92 4.27 -2.21
C ARG A 37 5.76 5.22 -1.92
N LEU A 38 4.92 5.49 -2.93
CA LEU A 38 3.74 6.35 -2.80
C LEU A 38 2.73 5.80 -1.79
N ILE A 39 2.43 4.50 -1.84
CA ILE A 39 1.53 3.85 -0.88
C ILE A 39 2.07 3.97 0.55
N SER A 40 3.38 3.79 0.73
CA SER A 40 4.02 3.91 2.05
C SER A 40 3.90 5.34 2.59
N LEU A 41 4.17 6.34 1.75
CA LEU A 41 4.03 7.76 2.09
C LEU A 41 2.57 8.10 2.47
N LEU A 42 1.59 7.68 1.66
CA LEU A 42 0.18 7.94 1.95
C LEU A 42 -0.26 7.32 3.27
N LYS A 43 0.15 6.07 3.53
CA LYS A 43 -0.13 5.39 4.81
C LYS A 43 0.50 6.13 5.99
N GLU A 44 1.71 6.66 5.83
CA GLU A 44 2.38 7.45 6.86
C GLU A 44 1.66 8.78 7.12
N THR A 45 1.33 9.52 6.07
CA THR A 45 0.57 10.77 6.18
C THR A 45 -0.78 10.56 6.84
N LEU A 46 -1.53 9.52 6.45
CA LEU A 46 -2.81 9.18 7.08
C LEU A 46 -2.66 8.83 8.57
N LYS A 47 -1.56 8.17 8.95
CA LYS A 47 -1.27 7.92 10.37
C LYS A 47 -1.00 9.22 11.12
N ARG A 48 -0.21 10.14 10.53
CA ARG A 48 0.12 11.45 11.12
C ARG A 48 -1.13 12.33 11.27
N THR A 49 -2.00 12.39 10.27
CA THR A 49 -3.25 13.19 10.32
C THR A 49 -4.27 12.65 11.32
N ARG A 50 -4.15 11.38 11.74
CA ARG A 50 -5.06 10.74 12.72
C ARG A 50 -4.57 10.84 14.17
N GLN A 51 -3.41 11.45 14.42
CA GLN A 51 -2.96 11.82 15.77
C GLN A 51 -3.48 13.21 16.12
#